data_AF-H8ZFV0-F1
#
_entry.id   AF-H8ZFV0-F1
#
_cell.length_a   1.000
_cell.length_b   1.000
_cell.length_c   1.000
_cell.angle_alpha   90.00
_cell.angle_beta   90.00
_cell.angle_gamma   90.00
#
_symmetry.space_group_name_H-M   'P 1'
#
loop_
_entity.id
_entity.type
_entity.pdbx_description
1 polymer ?
#
loop_
_entity_poly.entity_id
_entity_poly.type
_entity_poly.pdbx_seq_one_letter_code
_entity_poly.pdbx_strand_id
1 'polypeptide(L)'
;MRVEQEHASKTEDHSHSEDENQHACSPIESTYNDFLLQKISEIFNKTEKEAFLIASDQKRPTTIRINTLRETRESVIKKLINRGINIEPIKWNNCSAVVYNSDIPIGATPEYLAGSYILQSPTSTLAAIALNPTENETVVDMCAAPGGKTTHLAALMNNTGTLYANDVCPNRALSLVRKFTTDGCHEFHSHSPWGKRTALQ
;
A
#
# COMPACT_ATOMS: atom_id res chain seq x y z
N MET A 1 11.76 -59.27 -71.37
CA MET A 1 10.93 -58.63 -72.42
C MET A 1 10.16 -57.49 -71.74
N ARG A 2 10.11 -56.32 -72.39
CA ARG A 2 9.59 -54.98 -71.99
C ARG A 2 8.37 -54.98 -71.04
N VAL A 3 8.32 -54.16 -69.97
CA VAL A 3 8.02 -52.69 -69.83
C VAL A 3 6.54 -52.42 -70.16
N GLU A 4 5.68 -51.86 -69.29
CA GLU A 4 5.53 -50.47 -68.76
C GLU A 4 4.84 -50.52 -67.36
N GLN A 5 5.21 -49.82 -66.28
CA GLN A 5 5.26 -48.37 -65.90
C GLN A 5 3.94 -47.59 -65.86
N GLU A 6 3.52 -47.20 -64.63
CA GLU A 6 3.00 -45.88 -64.19
C GLU A 6 2.93 -45.92 -62.63
N HIS A 7 3.81 -45.27 -61.84
CA HIS A 7 3.78 -43.86 -61.33
C HIS A 7 2.37 -43.42 -60.87
N ALA A 8 2.08 -42.87 -59.68
CA ALA A 8 2.79 -42.22 -58.57
C ALA A 8 1.88 -42.39 -57.30
N SER A 9 2.26 -42.23 -56.04
CA SER A 9 3.07 -41.19 -55.39
C SER A 9 3.35 -41.62 -53.95
N LYS A 10 4.57 -41.35 -53.48
CA LYS A 10 4.98 -41.40 -52.06
C LYS A 10 4.78 -40.01 -51.47
N THR A 11 4.26 -39.93 -50.25
CA THR A 11 4.54 -38.92 -49.22
C THR A 11 3.94 -39.46 -47.93
N GLU A 12 4.73 -40.15 -47.11
CA GLU A 12 5.44 -39.59 -45.94
C GLU A 12 4.51 -39.56 -44.71
N ASP A 13 4.65 -40.62 -43.91
CA ASP A 13 4.27 -40.68 -42.50
C ASP A 13 4.97 -39.53 -41.76
N HIS A 14 4.25 -38.43 -41.57
CA HIS A 14 4.59 -37.46 -40.55
C HIS A 14 3.81 -37.78 -39.29
N SER A 15 4.40 -38.66 -38.48
CA SER A 15 4.37 -38.52 -37.03
C SER A 15 4.95 -37.13 -36.70
N HIS A 16 4.09 -36.12 -36.62
CA HIS A 16 4.41 -34.89 -35.92
C HIS A 16 3.79 -34.99 -34.54
N SER A 17 4.71 -35.21 -33.60
CA SER A 17 4.59 -34.96 -32.18
C SER A 17 3.55 -33.90 -31.89
N GLU A 18 2.62 -34.29 -31.02
CA GLU A 18 1.94 -33.38 -30.13
C GLU A 18 2.99 -32.43 -29.56
N ASP A 19 3.06 -31.21 -30.09
CA ASP A 19 3.66 -30.08 -29.40
C ASP A 19 2.73 -29.74 -28.23
N GLU A 20 2.70 -30.62 -27.23
CA GLU A 20 2.51 -30.26 -25.85
C GLU A 20 3.68 -29.35 -25.45
N ASN A 21 3.68 -28.12 -25.98
CA ASN A 21 4.49 -27.08 -25.41
C ASN A 21 3.82 -26.75 -24.07
N GLN A 22 4.22 -27.53 -23.07
CA GLN A 22 3.97 -27.35 -21.67
C GLN A 22 3.83 -25.85 -21.37
N HIS A 23 2.60 -25.43 -21.12
CA HIS A 23 2.35 -24.24 -20.32
C HIS A 23 2.93 -24.53 -18.93
N ALA A 24 4.26 -24.47 -18.81
CA ALA A 24 4.94 -24.44 -17.55
C ALA A 24 4.55 -23.12 -16.91
N CYS A 25 3.42 -23.17 -16.22
CA CYS A 25 2.92 -22.13 -15.34
C CYS A 25 4.09 -21.76 -14.43
N SER A 26 4.48 -20.49 -14.43
CA SER A 26 5.65 -20.08 -13.65
C SER A 26 5.43 -20.46 -12.18
N PRO A 27 6.47 -20.82 -11.41
CA PRO A 27 6.30 -21.27 -10.02
C PRO A 27 5.47 -20.30 -9.16
N ILE A 28 5.53 -19.00 -9.47
CA ILE A 28 4.77 -17.95 -8.78
C ILE A 28 3.28 -18.00 -9.16
N GLU A 29 2.92 -18.25 -10.43
CA GLU A 29 1.51 -18.35 -10.84
C GLU A 29 0.79 -19.47 -10.09
N SER A 30 1.47 -20.58 -9.77
CA SER A 30 0.89 -21.69 -9.00
C SER A 30 0.47 -21.33 -7.56
N THR A 31 0.91 -20.16 -7.05
CA THR A 31 0.52 -19.65 -5.73
C THR A 31 -0.81 -18.87 -5.75
N TYR A 32 -1.32 -18.55 -6.94
CA TYR A 32 -2.56 -17.81 -7.16
C TYR A 32 -3.67 -18.76 -7.60
N ASN A 33 -4.92 -18.40 -7.30
CA ASN A 33 -6.07 -19.14 -7.85
C ASN A 33 -6.33 -18.76 -9.31
N ASP A 34 -6.95 -19.68 -10.06
CA ASP A 34 -7.21 -19.52 -11.49
C ASP A 34 -8.05 -18.27 -11.80
N PHE A 35 -9.03 -17.97 -10.94
CA PHE A 35 -9.88 -16.79 -11.10
C PHE A 35 -9.06 -15.49 -11.09
N LEU A 36 -8.14 -15.34 -10.14
CA LEU A 36 -7.31 -14.15 -10.00
C LEU A 36 -6.29 -14.06 -11.14
N LEU A 37 -5.70 -15.18 -11.56
CA LEU A 37 -4.81 -15.21 -12.72
C LEU A 37 -5.53 -14.78 -14.00
N GLN A 38 -6.76 -15.25 -14.22
CA GLN A 38 -7.57 -14.84 -15.35
C GLN A 38 -7.84 -13.33 -15.32
N LYS A 39 -8.21 -12.77 -14.16
CA LYS A 39 -8.44 -11.32 -14.02
C LYS A 39 -7.19 -10.48 -14.21
N ILE A 40 -6.03 -10.95 -13.74
CA ILE A 40 -4.76 -10.27 -13.99
C ILE A 40 -4.42 -10.29 -15.49
N SER A 41 -4.66 -11.40 -16.18
CA SER A 41 -4.47 -11.53 -17.63
C SER A 41 -5.44 -10.68 -18.46
N GLU A 42 -6.60 -10.29 -17.93
CA GLU A 42 -7.51 -9.32 -18.58
C GLU A 42 -6.99 -7.88 -18.50
N ILE A 43 -6.16 -7.56 -17.49
CA ILE A 43 -5.68 -6.19 -17.21
C ILE A 43 -4.30 -5.95 -17.83
N PHE A 44 -3.42 -6.94 -17.79
CA PHE A 44 -2.01 -6.81 -18.15
C PHE A 44 -1.61 -7.71 -19.32
N ASN A 45 -0.68 -7.24 -20.14
CA ASN A 45 -0.04 -8.12 -21.12
C ASN A 45 0.87 -9.15 -20.42
N LYS A 46 1.35 -10.15 -21.16
CA LYS A 46 2.15 -11.25 -20.59
C LYS A 46 3.36 -10.77 -19.77
N THR A 47 4.12 -9.80 -20.30
CA THR A 47 5.32 -9.26 -19.64
C THR A 47 4.97 -8.49 -18.36
N GLU A 48 3.92 -7.66 -18.42
CA GLU A 48 3.44 -6.90 -17.26
C GLU A 48 2.86 -7.81 -16.17
N LYS A 49 2.15 -8.87 -16.56
CA LYS A 49 1.63 -9.89 -15.66
C LYS A 49 2.78 -10.56 -14.89
N GLU A 50 3.80 -11.04 -15.59
CA GLU A 50 4.96 -11.67 -14.96
C GLU A 50 5.65 -10.70 -13.98
N ALA A 51 5.88 -9.46 -14.39
CA ALA A 51 6.45 -8.42 -13.52
C ALA A 51 5.59 -8.12 -12.29
N PHE A 52 4.26 -8.04 -12.46
CA PHE A 52 3.31 -7.80 -11.37
C PHE A 52 3.32 -8.94 -10.34
N LEU A 53 3.33 -10.19 -10.82
CA LEU A 53 3.34 -11.37 -9.95
C LEU A 53 4.65 -11.44 -9.15
N ILE A 54 5.79 -11.22 -9.81
CA ILE A 54 7.10 -11.16 -9.15
C ILE A 54 7.13 -10.04 -8.09
N ALA A 55 6.65 -8.84 -8.43
CA ALA A 55 6.64 -7.71 -7.49
C ALA A 55 5.67 -7.92 -6.32
N SER A 56 4.56 -8.62 -6.54
CA SER A 56 3.55 -8.89 -5.50
C SER A 56 4.02 -9.91 -4.47
N ASP A 57 4.90 -10.83 -4.87
CA ASP A 57 5.49 -11.84 -3.98
C ASP A 57 6.67 -11.29 -3.17
N GLN A 58 7.21 -10.14 -3.55
CA GLN A 58 8.30 -9.50 -2.81
C GLN A 58 7.81 -8.88 -1.49
N LYS A 59 8.60 -9.10 -0.43
CA LYS A 59 8.37 -8.44 0.86
C LYS A 59 8.50 -6.93 0.70
N ARG A 60 7.42 -6.21 1.01
CA ARG A 60 7.42 -4.74 0.95
C ARG A 60 8.39 -4.17 1.99
N PRO A 61 9.17 -3.14 1.62
CA PRO A 61 10.02 -2.46 2.58
C PRO A 61 9.17 -1.79 3.66
N THR A 62 9.70 -1.72 4.88
CA THR A 62 9.00 -1.01 5.95
C THR A 62 9.13 0.48 5.73
N THR A 63 8.03 1.20 5.85
CA THR A 63 7.98 2.64 5.61
C THR A 63 7.24 3.34 6.73
N ILE A 64 7.66 4.58 6.99
CA ILE A 64 7.06 5.44 7.99
C ILE A 64 6.61 6.76 7.38
N ARG A 65 5.51 7.30 7.89
CA ARG A 65 5.07 8.68 7.68
C ARG A 65 5.41 9.50 8.91
N ILE A 66 6.17 10.58 8.74
CA ILE A 66 6.47 11.56 9.78
C ILE A 66 5.21 12.38 10.07
N ASN A 67 4.91 12.57 11.35
CA ASN A 67 3.83 13.43 11.80
C ASN A 67 4.33 14.88 11.94
N THR A 68 4.08 15.68 10.90
CA THR A 68 4.53 17.08 10.84
C THR A 68 3.86 17.99 11.87
N LEU A 69 2.78 17.55 12.53
CA LEU A 69 2.18 18.26 13.67
C LEU A 69 3.05 18.20 14.93
N ARG A 70 3.93 17.20 15.03
CA ARG A 70 4.78 16.98 16.22
C ARG A 70 6.23 17.30 15.97
N GLU A 71 6.74 16.92 14.80
CA GLU A 71 8.18 16.98 14.55
C GLU A 71 8.52 17.05 13.05
N THR A 72 9.67 17.65 12.72
CA THR A 72 10.17 17.72 11.35
C THR A 72 10.77 16.39 10.90
N ARG A 73 10.74 16.13 9.59
CA ARG A 73 11.30 14.91 8.98
C ARG A 73 12.76 14.74 9.34
N GLU A 74 13.53 15.82 9.27
CA GLU A 74 14.98 15.82 9.51
C GLU A 74 15.30 15.47 10.97
N SER A 75 14.50 15.97 11.92
CA SER A 75 14.68 15.67 13.34
C SER A 75 14.33 14.21 13.67
N VAL A 76 13.22 13.68 13.13
CA VAL A 76 12.84 12.27 13.31
C VAL A 76 13.89 11.34 12.72
N ILE A 77 14.36 11.60 11.49
CA ILE A 77 15.41 10.79 10.85
C ILE A 77 16.67 10.79 11.69
N LYS A 78 17.12 11.96 12.17
CA LYS A 78 18.31 12.06 13.03
C LYS A 78 18.17 11.25 14.32
N LYS A 79 17.01 11.29 14.99
CA LYS A 79 16.75 10.50 16.20
C LYS A 79 16.82 9.00 15.93
N LEU A 80 16.26 8.54 14.81
CA LEU A 80 16.26 7.12 14.44
C LEU A 80 17.66 6.63 14.05
N ILE A 81 18.43 7.43 13.30
CA ILE A 81 19.84 7.13 12.98
C ILE A 81 20.67 7.01 14.27
N ASN A 82 20.49 7.91 15.24
CA ASN A 82 21.20 7.86 16.52
C ASN A 82 20.88 6.59 17.35
N ARG A 83 19.78 5.90 17.05
CA ARG A 83 19.41 4.61 17.64
C ARG A 83 19.94 3.40 16.84
N GLY A 84 20.72 3.63 15.79
CA GLY A 84 21.24 2.58 14.92
C GLY A 84 20.24 2.08 13.87
N ILE A 85 19.16 2.82 13.60
CA ILE A 85 18.16 2.44 12.60
C ILE A 85 18.63 2.92 11.22
N ASN A 86 18.71 2.00 10.25
CA ASN A 86 19.00 2.36 8.87
C ASN A 86 17.73 2.88 8.18
N ILE A 87 17.69 4.19 7.93
CA ILE A 87 16.53 4.91 7.42
C ILE A 87 16.94 5.91 6.35
N GLU A 88 16.17 5.99 5.26
CA GLU A 88 16.37 6.96 4.18
C GLU A 88 15.07 7.72 3.84
N PRO A 89 15.14 9.04 3.62
CA PRO A 89 13.99 9.82 3.19
C PRO A 89 13.58 9.46 1.76
N ILE A 90 12.28 9.47 1.50
CA ILE A 90 11.74 9.27 0.15
C ILE A 90 11.77 10.60 -0.61
N LYS A 91 12.49 10.67 -1.73
CA LYS A 91 12.72 11.91 -2.48
C LYS A 91 11.43 12.61 -2.96
N TRP A 92 10.44 11.84 -3.40
CA TRP A 92 9.18 12.36 -3.92
C TRP A 92 8.12 12.62 -2.84
N ASN A 93 8.39 12.27 -1.58
CA ASN A 93 7.43 12.41 -0.48
C ASN A 93 8.08 13.10 0.71
N ASN A 94 7.63 14.33 0.99
CA ASN A 94 8.21 15.18 2.03
C ASN A 94 7.94 14.70 3.45
N CYS A 95 7.03 13.74 3.65
CA CYS A 95 6.66 13.23 4.97
C CYS A 95 6.93 11.73 5.12
N SER A 96 7.70 11.09 4.23
CA SER A 96 7.92 9.63 4.30
C SER A 96 9.38 9.21 4.24
N ALA A 97 9.69 8.07 4.87
CA ALA A 97 11.00 7.45 4.87
C ALA A 97 10.91 5.92 4.82
N VAL A 98 11.92 5.28 4.22
CA VAL A 98 12.08 3.82 4.15
C VAL A 98 13.02 3.37 5.27
N VAL A 99 12.62 2.32 5.99
CA VAL A 99 13.45 1.64 6.98
C VAL A 99 13.94 0.33 6.36
N TYR A 100 15.26 0.18 6.24
CA TYR A 100 15.85 -1.04 5.67
C TYR A 100 16.08 -2.09 6.74
N ASN A 101 16.86 -1.75 7.77
CA ASN A 101 17.25 -2.66 8.84
C ASN A 101 17.08 -1.96 10.20
N SER A 102 16.59 -2.71 11.18
CA SER A 102 16.50 -2.26 12.56
C SER A 102 16.48 -3.46 13.51
N ASP A 103 17.37 -3.45 14.49
CA ASP A 103 17.33 -4.41 15.61
C ASP A 103 16.24 -4.04 16.62
N ILE A 104 15.78 -2.79 16.57
CA ILE A 104 14.72 -2.26 17.43
C ILE A 104 13.39 -2.35 16.68
N PRO A 105 12.33 -2.87 17.29
CA PRO A 105 11.01 -2.84 16.66
C PRO A 105 10.56 -1.39 16.41
N ILE A 106 10.44 -1.01 15.14
CA ILE A 106 10.00 0.34 14.72
C ILE A 106 8.60 0.73 15.22
N GLY A 107 7.77 -0.23 15.61
CA GLY A 107 6.47 0.01 16.27
C GLY A 107 6.54 0.13 17.79
N ALA A 108 7.74 0.14 18.39
CA ALA A 108 7.94 0.21 19.84
C ALA A 108 8.99 1.25 20.25
N THR A 109 9.43 2.11 19.33
CA THR A 109 10.36 3.20 19.67
C THR A 109 9.64 4.28 20.47
N PRO A 110 10.35 5.04 21.32
CA PRO A 110 9.77 6.19 22.00
C PRO A 110 9.16 7.22 21.05
N GLU A 111 9.75 7.41 19.87
CA GLU A 111 9.26 8.32 18.84
C GLU A 111 7.94 7.84 18.22
N TYR A 112 7.77 6.52 18.03
CA TYR A 112 6.50 5.95 17.59
C TYR A 112 5.41 6.10 18.67
N LEU A 113 5.74 5.78 19.92
CA LEU A 113 4.80 5.89 21.05
C LEU A 113 4.42 7.36 21.35
N ALA A 114 5.36 8.28 21.11
CA ALA A 114 5.14 9.72 21.15
C ALA A 114 4.51 10.28 19.87
N GLY A 115 4.06 9.45 18.92
CA GLY A 115 3.33 9.90 17.73
C GLY A 115 4.15 10.75 16.75
N SER A 116 5.49 10.77 16.84
CA SER A 116 6.36 11.50 15.89
C SER A 116 6.31 10.90 14.48
N TYR A 117 5.97 9.62 14.35
CA TYR A 117 5.72 8.97 13.07
C TYR A 117 4.71 7.82 13.17
N ILE A 118 4.20 7.40 12.02
CA ILE A 118 3.24 6.31 11.86
C ILE A 118 3.81 5.29 10.87
N LEU A 119 3.64 4.00 11.15
CA LEU A 119 3.94 2.95 10.18
C LEU A 119 2.89 3.00 9.05
N GLN A 120 3.29 3.48 7.88
CA GLN A 120 2.38 3.73 6.76
C GLN A 120 3.13 3.73 5.44
N SER A 121 2.53 3.12 4.41
CA SER A 121 3.07 3.18 3.05
C SER A 121 3.02 4.62 2.51
N PRO A 122 4.07 5.09 1.81
CA PRO A 122 4.10 6.42 1.21
C PRO A 122 3.04 6.57 0.10
N THR A 123 2.60 5.47 -0.51
CA THR A 123 1.49 5.51 -1.49
C THR A 123 0.16 5.84 -0.83
N SER A 124 -0.04 5.43 0.43
CA SER A 124 -1.27 5.74 1.17
C SER A 124 -1.40 7.24 1.47
N THR A 125 -0.32 8.02 1.40
CA THR A 125 -0.36 9.46 1.64
C THR A 125 -0.77 10.24 0.41
N LEU A 126 -0.64 9.66 -0.79
CA LEU A 126 -0.92 10.32 -2.07
C LEU A 126 -2.36 10.80 -2.18
N ALA A 127 -3.33 10.04 -1.66
CA ALA A 127 -4.74 10.45 -1.68
C ALA A 127 -4.98 11.77 -0.91
N ALA A 128 -4.33 11.93 0.25
CA ALA A 128 -4.43 13.16 1.04
C ALA A 128 -3.67 14.33 0.40
N ILE A 129 -2.50 14.05 -0.22
CA ILE A 129 -1.74 15.05 -0.98
C ILE A 129 -2.54 15.52 -2.20
N ALA A 130 -3.20 14.59 -2.91
CA ALA A 130 -4.02 14.91 -4.06
C ALA A 130 -5.29 15.70 -3.69
N LEU A 131 -5.86 15.46 -2.51
CA LEU A 131 -6.97 16.25 -1.99
C LEU A 131 -6.53 17.69 -1.66
N ASN A 132 -5.28 17.88 -1.23
CA ASN A 132 -4.65 19.17 -0.93
C ASN A 132 -5.53 20.09 -0.06
N PRO A 133 -5.97 19.63 1.13
CA PRO A 133 -6.80 20.45 1.99
C PRO A 133 -6.01 21.65 2.52
N THR A 134 -6.68 22.78 2.69
CA THR A 134 -6.08 24.01 3.23
C THR A 134 -6.52 24.28 4.67
N GLU A 135 -5.80 25.17 5.36
CA GLU A 135 -6.12 25.55 6.73
C GLU A 135 -7.55 26.11 6.82
N ASN A 136 -8.25 25.80 7.91
CA ASN A 136 -9.63 26.22 8.20
C ASN A 136 -10.72 25.62 7.27
N GLU A 137 -10.39 24.70 6.37
CA GLU A 137 -11.38 24.00 5.56
C GLU A 137 -12.18 22.96 6.35
N THR A 138 -13.32 22.56 5.78
CA THR A 138 -14.09 21.41 6.25
C THR A 138 -13.85 20.21 5.33
N VAL A 139 -13.33 19.12 5.89
CA VAL A 139 -13.02 17.88 5.17
C VAL A 139 -13.78 16.71 5.78
N VAL A 140 -14.14 15.73 4.96
CA VAL A 140 -14.85 14.52 5.40
C VAL A 140 -14.08 13.28 4.94
N ASP A 141 -13.68 12.44 5.89
CA ASP A 141 -13.13 11.11 5.66
C ASP A 141 -14.20 10.05 6.00
N MET A 142 -14.78 9.44 4.95
CA MET A 142 -15.90 8.50 5.09
C MET A 142 -15.49 7.09 5.55
N CYS A 143 -14.20 6.74 5.43
CA CYS A 143 -13.64 5.42 5.74
C CYS A 143 -12.36 5.59 6.57
N ALA A 144 -12.49 6.33 7.66
CA ALA A 144 -11.37 6.89 8.40
C ALA A 144 -10.54 5.84 9.14
N ALA A 145 -11.15 4.79 9.71
CA ALA A 145 -10.41 3.88 10.55
C ALA A 145 -9.41 3.02 9.74
N PRO A 146 -8.19 2.74 10.25
CA PRO A 146 -7.70 3.03 11.60
C PRO A 146 -7.16 4.45 11.83
N GLY A 147 -7.21 5.36 10.84
CA GLY A 147 -6.92 6.79 11.01
C GLY A 147 -5.67 7.31 10.31
N GLY A 148 -4.93 6.48 9.57
CA GLY A 148 -3.65 6.88 8.98
C GLY A 148 -3.74 7.99 7.92
N LYS A 149 -4.82 8.03 7.13
CA LYS A 149 -5.07 9.10 6.14
C LYS A 149 -5.69 10.32 6.81
N THR A 150 -6.62 10.09 7.71
CA THR A 150 -7.30 11.12 8.50
C THR A 150 -6.32 11.98 9.29
N THR A 151 -5.36 11.35 9.97
CA THR A 151 -4.26 12.02 10.68
C THR A 151 -3.28 12.73 9.74
N HIS A 152 -3.22 12.33 8.46
CA HIS A 152 -2.44 13.06 7.47
C HIS A 152 -3.18 14.30 6.99
N LEU A 153 -4.50 14.23 6.77
CA LEU A 153 -5.34 15.39 6.47
C LEU A 153 -5.24 16.43 7.59
N ALA A 154 -5.36 16.00 8.85
CA ALA A 154 -5.13 16.86 10.01
C ALA A 154 -3.79 17.60 9.98
N ALA A 155 -2.73 16.87 9.59
CA ALA A 155 -1.39 17.43 9.50
C ALA A 155 -1.22 18.42 8.34
N LEU A 156 -1.88 18.19 7.20
CA LEU A 156 -1.90 19.11 6.06
C LEU A 156 -2.69 20.39 6.37
N MET A 157 -3.78 20.26 7.14
CA MET A 157 -4.61 21.37 7.61
C MET A 157 -4.02 22.08 8.84
N ASN A 158 -2.82 21.69 9.29
CA ASN A 158 -2.15 22.27 10.46
C ASN A 158 -3.01 22.26 11.74
N ASN A 159 -3.84 21.22 11.94
CA ASN A 159 -4.82 21.13 13.03
C ASN A 159 -5.80 22.31 13.11
N THR A 160 -6.17 22.89 11.97
CA THR A 160 -7.20 23.95 11.89
C THR A 160 -8.42 23.47 11.10
N GLY A 161 -9.58 24.08 11.33
CA GLY A 161 -10.78 23.84 10.55
C GLY A 161 -11.64 22.71 11.12
N THR A 162 -12.19 21.85 10.27
CA THR A 162 -13.04 20.74 10.74
C THR A 162 -12.83 19.50 9.90
N LEU A 163 -12.43 18.39 10.54
CA LEU A 163 -12.36 17.08 9.90
C LEU A 163 -13.38 16.14 10.50
N TYR A 164 -14.33 15.71 9.68
CA TYR A 164 -15.28 14.66 10.01
C TYR A 164 -14.66 13.31 9.69
N ALA A 165 -14.59 12.44 10.68
CA ALA A 165 -14.01 11.12 10.51
C ALA A 165 -15.05 10.05 10.84
N ASN A 166 -15.44 9.28 9.81
CA ASN A 166 -16.49 8.28 9.86
C ASN A 166 -15.92 6.90 9.50
N ASP A 167 -16.41 5.85 10.16
CA ASP A 167 -16.18 4.47 9.74
C ASP A 167 -17.40 3.65 10.14
N VAL A 168 -17.86 2.78 9.23
CA VAL A 168 -19.05 1.95 9.45
C VAL A 168 -18.83 0.90 10.55
N CYS A 169 -17.58 0.50 10.81
CA CYS A 169 -17.27 -0.54 11.77
C CYS A 169 -16.95 0.05 13.16
N PRO A 170 -17.83 -0.12 14.17
CA PRO A 170 -17.65 0.50 15.48
C PRO A 170 -16.33 0.11 16.17
N ASN A 171 -15.93 -1.16 16.03
CA ASN A 171 -14.68 -1.67 16.61
C ASN A 171 -13.45 -1.00 16.00
N ARG A 172 -13.49 -0.67 14.70
CA ARG A 172 -12.40 0.05 14.02
C ARG A 172 -12.43 1.54 14.36
N ALA A 173 -13.61 2.13 14.51
CA ALA A 173 -13.78 3.52 14.92
C ALA A 173 -13.17 3.79 16.32
N LEU A 174 -13.14 2.81 17.22
CA LEU A 174 -12.45 2.93 18.51
C LEU A 174 -10.94 3.17 18.36
N SER A 175 -10.30 2.53 17.37
CA SER A 175 -8.88 2.71 17.09
C SER A 175 -8.57 4.11 16.57
N LEU A 176 -9.52 4.73 15.86
CA LEU A 176 -9.41 6.09 15.34
C LEU A 176 -9.28 7.12 16.48
N VAL A 177 -10.13 6.99 17.51
CA VAL A 177 -10.12 7.87 18.69
C VAL A 177 -8.76 7.82 19.38
N ARG A 178 -8.24 6.61 19.64
CA ARG A 178 -6.90 6.43 20.23
C ARG A 178 -5.82 7.04 19.36
N LYS A 179 -5.90 6.83 18.04
CA LYS A 179 -4.92 7.32 17.09
C LYS A 179 -4.85 8.85 17.08
N PHE A 180 -5.98 9.53 17.16
CA PHE A 180 -6.02 11.00 17.24
C PHE A 180 -5.37 11.55 18.50
N THR A 181 -5.65 10.94 19.66
CA THR A 181 -4.99 11.34 20.91
C THR A 181 -3.48 11.13 20.83
N THR A 182 -3.03 9.97 20.33
CA THR A 182 -1.60 9.65 20.18
C THR A 182 -0.90 10.55 19.16
N ASP A 183 -1.57 10.95 18.07
CA ASP A 183 -0.96 11.75 17.01
C ASP A 183 -1.12 13.26 17.26
N GLY A 184 -1.90 13.68 18.26
CA GLY A 184 -2.07 15.08 18.66
C GLY A 184 -2.99 15.85 17.72
N CYS A 185 -4.05 15.20 17.25
CA CYS A 185 -5.06 15.79 16.39
C CYS A 185 -6.18 16.41 17.26
N HIS A 186 -6.38 17.73 17.21
CA HIS A 186 -7.48 18.50 17.84
C HIS A 186 -8.49 19.12 16.84
N GLU A 187 -9.75 19.37 17.25
CA GLU A 187 -10.88 19.85 16.40
C GLU A 187 -11.55 18.79 15.49
N PHE A 188 -11.84 17.60 16.06
CA PHE A 188 -12.38 16.46 15.30
C PHE A 188 -13.77 16.03 15.75
N HIS A 189 -14.64 15.80 14.77
CA HIS A 189 -15.99 15.28 15.00
C HIS A 189 -16.09 13.85 14.46
N SER A 190 -15.95 12.86 15.35
CA SER A 190 -16.21 11.47 14.99
C SER A 190 -17.71 11.19 15.01
N HIS A 191 -18.22 10.69 13.89
CA HIS A 191 -19.62 10.28 13.75
C HIS A 191 -19.64 8.80 13.38
N SER A 192 -20.39 8.00 14.15
CA SER A 192 -20.84 6.70 13.68
C SER A 192 -22.16 6.90 12.93
N PRO A 193 -22.42 6.20 11.80
CA PRO A 193 -23.69 6.35 11.07
C PRO A 193 -24.92 5.90 11.87
N TRP A 194 -24.70 5.26 13.03
CA TRP A 194 -25.71 4.57 13.84
C TRP A 194 -25.90 5.16 15.25
N GLY A 195 -25.65 6.45 15.45
CA GLY A 195 -26.33 7.21 16.50
C GLY A 195 -25.59 7.50 17.81
N LYS A 196 -24.26 7.35 17.88
CA LYS A 196 -23.49 7.91 19.02
C LYS A 196 -22.39 8.84 18.52
N ARG A 197 -22.53 10.15 18.82
CA ARG A 197 -21.48 11.15 18.65
C ARG A 197 -20.43 10.92 19.74
N THR A 198 -19.18 10.81 19.34
CA THR A 198 -18.06 10.98 20.28
C THR A 198 -17.26 12.17 19.77
N ALA A 199 -17.61 13.36 20.25
CA ALA A 199 -16.75 14.53 20.04
C ALA A 199 -15.54 14.36 20.97
N LEU A 200 -14.34 14.47 20.42
CA LEU A 200 -13.15 14.71 21.24
C LEU A 200 -13.14 16.22 21.51
N GLN A 201 -13.60 16.61 22.69
CA GLN A 201 -13.39 17.96 23.23
C GLN A 201 -11.99 18.05 23.82
#